data_AF-H1Y416-F1
#
_entry.id   AF-H1Y416-F1
#
_cell.length_a   1.000
_cell.length_b   1.000
_cell.length_c   1.000
_cell.angle_alpha   90.00
_cell.angle_beta   90.00
_cell.angle_gamma   90.00
#
_symmetry.space_group_name_H-M   'P 1'
#
loop_
_entity.id
_entity.type
_entity.pdbx_description
1 polymer ?
#
loop_
_entity_poly.entity_id
_entity_poly.type
_entity_poly.pdbx_seq_one_letter_code
_entity_poly.pdbx_strand_id
1 'polypeptide(L)'
;MYRNSNGSCTYSIVRSTSNADPVVTGKIYEYGTTVALKTTGAIRVDGKVMGKTDAEGKFSFALQPGTYRFEAVGIPYQTFETQKIKVESSDSIKLNIYVKLYKNPLQ
;
A
#
# COMPACT_ATOMS: atom_id res chain seq x y z
N MET A 1 -12.29 -5.74 -3.57
CA MET A 1 -10.99 -5.61 -4.27
C MET A 1 -11.12 -4.51 -5.31
N TYR A 2 -10.24 -3.50 -5.27
CA TYR A 2 -10.18 -2.46 -6.30
C TYR A 2 -9.05 -2.77 -7.28
N ARG A 3 -9.22 -2.44 -8.56
CA ARG A 3 -8.23 -2.71 -9.62
C ARG A 3 -8.26 -1.64 -10.70
N ASN A 4 -7.12 -1.42 -11.34
CA ASN A 4 -6.97 -0.58 -12.53
C ASN A 4 -5.95 -1.22 -13.50
N SER A 5 -5.49 -0.45 -14.50
CA SER A 5 -4.51 -0.93 -15.48
C SER A 5 -3.20 -1.39 -14.84
N ASN A 6 -2.77 -0.76 -13.75
CA ASN A 6 -1.43 -0.92 -13.16
C ASN A 6 -1.36 -1.95 -12.03
N GLY A 7 -2.51 -2.43 -11.54
CA GLY A 7 -2.53 -3.34 -10.41
C GLY A 7 -3.88 -3.48 -9.73
N SER A 8 -3.84 -3.89 -8.47
CA SER A 8 -5.02 -3.97 -7.61
C SER A 8 -4.67 -3.81 -6.13
N CYS A 9 -5.70 -3.62 -5.30
CA CYS A 9 -5.56 -3.68 -3.86
C CYS A 9 -6.78 -4.32 -3.17
N THR A 10 -6.53 -4.78 -1.96
CA THR A 10 -7.53 -5.13 -0.97
C THR A 10 -7.22 -4.39 0.31
N TYR A 11 -8.25 -3.92 1.02
CA TYR A 11 -8.08 -3.42 2.36
C TYR A 11 -9.20 -3.88 3.28
N SER A 12 -8.89 -3.97 4.57
CA SER A 12 -9.86 -4.13 5.65
C SER A 12 -9.55 -3.14 6.75
N ILE A 13 -10.59 -2.60 7.39
CA ILE A 13 -10.46 -1.68 8.51
C ILE A 13 -11.02 -2.37 9.75
N VAL A 14 -10.20 -2.47 10.79
CA VAL A 14 -10.63 -2.85 12.14
C VAL A 14 -10.73 -1.55 12.94
N ARG A 15 -11.94 -1.21 13.37
CA ARG A 15 -12.19 -0.02 14.18
C ARG A 15 -11.85 -0.28 15.65
N SER A 16 -11.29 0.72 16.30
CA SER A 16 -11.05 0.75 17.75
C SER A 16 -11.64 2.03 18.34
N THR A 17 -11.92 2.04 19.64
CA THR A 17 -12.55 3.17 20.35
C THR A 17 -11.55 4.07 21.07
N SER A 18 -10.24 3.97 20.76
CA SER A 18 -9.21 4.87 21.29
C SER A 18 -9.09 6.17 20.48
N ASN A 19 -8.23 7.09 20.91
CA ASN A 19 -7.87 8.32 20.18
C ASN A 19 -6.44 8.30 19.61
N ALA A 20 -5.89 7.13 19.34
CA ALA A 20 -4.57 7.00 18.73
C ALA A 20 -4.61 7.31 17.23
N ASP A 21 -3.45 7.64 16.65
CA ASP A 21 -3.31 7.72 15.21
C ASP A 21 -3.58 6.34 14.59
N PRO A 22 -4.32 6.27 13.47
CA PRO A 22 -4.53 5.03 12.76
C PRO A 22 -3.22 4.44 12.24
N VAL A 23 -3.18 3.11 12.16
CA VAL A 23 -2.00 2.36 11.69
C VAL A 23 -2.35 1.60 10.42
N VAL A 24 -1.59 1.87 9.36
CA VAL A 24 -1.69 1.13 8.09
C VAL A 24 -0.58 0.10 8.06
N THR A 25 -0.97 -1.16 7.90
CA THR A 25 -0.10 -2.30 7.73
C THR A 25 -0.40 -3.01 6.42
N GLY A 26 0.55 -3.75 5.88
CA GLY A 26 0.26 -4.61 4.74
C GLY A 26 1.47 -5.11 4.01
N LYS A 27 1.24 -5.61 2.79
CA LYS A 27 2.28 -6.13 1.90
C LYS A 27 2.09 -5.61 0.48
N ILE A 28 3.19 -5.49 -0.24
CA ILE A 28 3.18 -5.24 -1.69
C ILE A 28 3.61 -6.53 -2.40
N TYR A 29 2.83 -6.94 -3.40
CA TYR A 29 3.06 -8.15 -4.19
C TYR A 29 3.21 -7.83 -5.66
N GLU A 30 3.87 -8.72 -6.39
CA GLU A 30 3.73 -8.78 -7.83
C GLU A 30 2.32 -9.22 -8.20
N TYR A 31 1.73 -8.54 -9.18
CA TYR A 31 0.35 -8.78 -9.59
C TYR A 31 0.17 -10.17 -10.22
N GLY A 32 -0.82 -10.89 -9.74
CA GLY A 32 -1.14 -12.25 -10.21
C GLY A 32 -0.29 -13.35 -9.58
N THR A 33 0.59 -13.01 -8.64
CA THR A 33 1.43 -13.98 -7.92
C THR A 33 1.31 -13.81 -6.41
N THR A 34 2.03 -14.65 -5.66
CA THR A 34 2.21 -14.53 -4.20
C THR A 34 3.56 -13.94 -3.82
N VAL A 35 4.35 -13.47 -4.80
CA VAL A 35 5.70 -12.95 -4.57
C VAL A 35 5.60 -11.55 -3.98
N ALA A 36 6.10 -11.38 -2.76
CA ALA A 36 6.16 -10.08 -2.12
C ALA A 36 7.39 -9.29 -2.59
N LEU A 37 7.23 -7.97 -2.77
CA LEU A 37 8.34 -7.05 -3.01
C LEU A 37 9.10 -6.85 -1.70
N LYS A 38 10.12 -7.67 -1.45
CA LYS A 38 10.95 -7.61 -0.23
C LYS A 38 11.99 -6.51 -0.38
N THR A 39 12.08 -5.59 0.58
CA THR A 39 13.08 -4.48 0.64
C THR A 39 13.09 -3.48 -0.53
N THR A 40 12.29 -3.68 -1.58
CA THR A 40 12.29 -2.87 -2.80
C THR A 40 11.00 -2.08 -3.02
N GLY A 41 9.94 -2.39 -2.27
CA GLY A 41 8.67 -1.69 -2.32
C GLY A 41 8.58 -0.53 -1.33
N ALA A 42 7.77 0.47 -1.65
CA ALA A 42 7.39 1.53 -0.73
C ALA A 42 5.95 1.98 -0.95
N ILE A 43 5.34 2.48 0.12
CA ILE A 43 4.06 3.19 0.11
C ILE A 43 4.32 4.69 0.20
N ARG A 44 3.72 5.44 -0.73
CA ARG A 44 3.65 6.90 -0.66
C ARG A 44 2.23 7.36 -0.38
N VAL A 45 2.14 8.49 0.30
CA VAL A 45 0.90 9.26 0.51
C VAL A 45 1.26 10.71 0.22
N ASP A 46 0.48 11.36 -0.64
CA ASP A 46 0.72 12.75 -1.07
C ASP A 46 2.17 12.99 -1.53
N GLY A 47 2.71 12.05 -2.31
CA GLY A 47 4.09 12.08 -2.83
C GLY A 47 5.20 11.74 -1.82
N LYS A 48 4.90 11.62 -0.52
CA LYS A 48 5.88 11.31 0.53
C LYS A 48 5.93 9.81 0.81
N VAL A 49 7.14 9.24 0.92
CA VAL A 49 7.32 7.85 1.38
C VAL A 49 6.93 7.75 2.86
N MET A 50 5.92 6.95 3.15
CA MET A 50 5.40 6.70 4.50
C MET A 50 5.86 5.36 5.07
N GLY A 51 6.00 4.35 4.21
CA GLY A 51 6.47 3.02 4.62
C GLY A 51 7.29 2.36 3.53
N LYS A 52 8.28 1.55 3.93
CA LYS A 52 9.06 0.69 3.03
C LYS A 52 8.78 -0.76 3.39
N THR A 53 8.79 -1.64 2.39
CA THR A 53 8.66 -3.07 2.62
C THR A 53 9.92 -3.62 3.29
N ASP A 54 9.76 -4.46 4.30
CA ASP A 54 10.85 -5.16 4.98
C ASP A 54 11.29 -6.43 4.23
N ALA A 55 12.13 -7.27 4.88
CA ALA A 55 12.61 -8.54 4.34
C ALA A 55 11.50 -9.59 4.11
N GLU A 56 10.32 -9.40 4.67
CA GLU A 56 9.12 -10.21 4.45
C GLU A 56 8.12 -9.56 3.48
N GLY A 57 8.46 -8.38 2.94
CA GLY A 57 7.61 -7.59 2.07
C GLY A 57 6.52 -6.81 2.81
N LYS A 58 6.59 -6.70 4.14
CA LYS A 58 5.62 -5.99 4.97
C LYS A 58 5.99 -4.52 5.12
N PHE A 59 5.00 -3.65 5.19
CA PHE A 59 5.16 -2.27 5.62
C PHE A 59 4.21 -1.97 6.79
N SER A 60 4.57 -0.98 7.60
CA SER A 60 3.74 -0.46 8.69
C SER A 60 4.07 1.01 8.93
N PHE A 61 3.05 1.86 9.06
CA PHE A 61 3.22 3.26 9.44
C PHE A 61 1.93 3.81 10.07
N ALA A 62 2.07 4.82 10.93
CA ALA A 62 0.96 5.61 11.43
C ALA A 62 0.75 6.86 10.56
N LEU A 63 -0.47 7.36 10.52
CA LEU A 63 -0.83 8.61 9.86
C LEU A 63 -1.99 9.26 10.61
N GLN A 64 -2.21 10.56 10.40
CA GLN A 64 -3.36 11.23 10.98
C GLN A 64 -4.67 10.72 10.34
N PRO A 65 -5.81 10.81 11.05
CA PRO A 65 -7.12 10.56 10.45
C PRO A 65 -7.34 11.46 9.23
N GLY A 66 -7.92 10.90 8.16
CA GLY A 66 -8.07 11.61 6.91
C GLY A 66 -8.58 10.72 5.78
N THR A 67 -8.61 11.26 4.57
CA THR A 67 -8.98 10.50 3.37
C THR A 67 -7.84 10.53 2.37
N TYR A 68 -7.24 9.37 2.13
CA TYR A 68 -5.98 9.26 1.42
C TYR A 68 -6.08 8.39 0.17
N ARG A 69 -5.21 8.66 -0.80
CA ARG A 69 -4.82 7.67 -1.81
C ARG A 69 -3.44 7.15 -1.43
N PHE A 70 -3.26 5.84 -1.52
CA PHE A 70 -1.98 5.20 -1.27
C PHE A 70 -1.36 4.80 -2.61
N GLU A 71 -0.10 5.12 -2.79
CA GLU A 71 0.68 4.73 -3.97
C GLU A 71 1.68 3.64 -3.58
N ALA A 72 1.64 2.50 -4.27
CA ALA A 72 2.72 1.53 -4.20
C ALA A 72 3.71 1.78 -5.33
N VAL A 73 5.00 1.87 -4.98
CA VAL A 73 6.11 2.03 -5.91
C VAL A 73 7.18 0.97 -5.65
N GLY A 74 7.93 0.62 -6.70
CA GLY A 74 9.07 -0.28 -6.63
C GLY A 74 9.57 -0.61 -8.04
N ILE A 75 10.87 -0.77 -8.24
CA ILE A 75 11.43 -1.13 -9.56
C ILE A 75 11.43 -2.66 -9.69
N PRO A 76 11.04 -3.24 -10.85
CA PRO A 76 10.66 -2.60 -12.11
C PRO A 76 9.13 -2.57 -12.33
N TYR A 77 8.37 -2.14 -11.34
CA TYR A 77 6.90 -2.17 -11.35
C TYR A 77 6.30 -0.80 -11.66
N GLN A 78 5.12 -0.83 -12.27
CA GLN A 78 4.27 0.33 -12.46
C GLN A 78 3.77 0.84 -11.10
N THR A 79 3.74 2.16 -10.92
CA THR A 79 3.09 2.77 -9.76
C THR A 79 1.60 2.43 -9.77
N PHE A 80 1.10 1.91 -8.65
CA PHE A 80 -0.31 1.68 -8.44
C PHE A 80 -0.87 2.64 -7.39
N GLU A 81 -1.95 3.34 -7.73
CA GLU A 81 -2.68 4.22 -6.82
C GLU A 81 -4.03 3.58 -6.43
N THR A 82 -4.36 3.58 -5.14
CA THR A 82 -5.67 3.15 -4.64
C THR A 82 -6.77 4.17 -4.96
N GLN A 83 -8.04 3.74 -4.88
CA GLN A 83 -9.13 4.69 -4.63
C GLN A 83 -8.94 5.41 -3.28
N LYS A 84 -9.67 6.51 -3.06
CA LYS A 84 -9.66 7.21 -1.76
C LYS A 84 -10.15 6.27 -0.66
N ILE A 85 -9.38 6.15 0.43
CA ILE A 85 -9.74 5.38 1.62
C ILE A 85 -9.86 6.38 2.77
N LYS A 86 -11.04 6.43 3.39
CA LYS A 86 -11.25 7.16 4.64
C LYS A 86 -10.66 6.35 5.78
N VAL A 87 -9.85 7.01 6.59
CA VAL A 87 -9.19 6.46 7.77
C VAL A 87 -9.59 7.31 8.97
N GLU A 88 -10.17 6.69 9.99
CA GLU A 88 -10.61 7.33 11.21
C GLU A 88 -9.61 7.08 12.35
N SER A 89 -9.72 7.86 13.44
CA SER A 89 -8.86 7.66 14.61
C SER A 89 -8.91 6.22 15.10
N SER A 90 -7.73 5.68 15.42
CA SER A 90 -7.52 4.31 15.90
C SER A 90 -7.92 3.19 14.95
N ASP A 91 -8.21 3.48 13.68
CA ASP A 91 -8.35 2.44 12.68
C ASP A 91 -7.04 1.64 12.54
N SER A 92 -7.17 0.31 12.52
CA SER A 92 -6.13 -0.58 12.03
C SER A 92 -6.48 -1.00 10.62
N ILE A 93 -5.71 -0.52 9.65
CA ILE A 93 -5.93 -0.76 8.23
C ILE A 93 -4.94 -1.82 7.77
N LYS A 94 -5.46 -2.93 7.24
CA LYS A 94 -4.65 -3.93 6.54
C LYS A 94 -4.81 -3.72 5.05
N LEU A 95 -3.78 -3.21 4.37
CA LEU A 95 -3.76 -2.84 2.95
C LEU A 95 -2.77 -3.71 2.17
N ASN A 96 -3.27 -4.63 1.36
CA ASN A 96 -2.43 -5.37 0.41
C ASN A 96 -2.54 -4.77 -0.98
N ILE A 97 -1.40 -4.55 -1.63
CA ILE A 97 -1.31 -3.98 -2.98
C ILE A 97 -0.57 -4.95 -3.90
N TYR A 98 -1.02 -5.02 -5.14
CA TYR A 98 -0.50 -5.90 -6.18
C TYR A 98 -0.12 -5.06 -7.39
N VAL A 99 1.17 -4.94 -7.69
CA VAL A 99 1.71 -4.08 -8.75
C VAL A 99 2.12 -4.88 -9.98
N LYS A 100 1.84 -4.37 -11.18
CA LYS A 100 2.26 -5.01 -12.43
C LYS A 100 3.66 -4.54 -12.84
N LEU A 101 4.43 -5.42 -13.45
CA LEU A 101 5.70 -5.08 -14.08
C LEU A 101 5.49 -4.08 -15.23
N TYR A 102 6.47 -3.21 -15.48
CA TYR A 102 6.51 -2.49 -16.76
C TYR A 102 6.60 -3.52 -17.90
N LYS A 103 5.82 -3.33 -18.96
CA LYS A 103 5.86 -4.22 -20.13
C LYS A 103 7.25 -4.23 -20.80
N ASN A 104 7.98 -3.11 -20.73
CA ASN A 104 9.37 -2.97 -21.18
C ASN A 104 10.18 -2.24 -20.07
N PRO A 105 10.76 -2.97 -19.09
CA PRO A 105 11.40 -2.35 -17.93
C PRO A 105 12.75 -1.68 -18.22
N LEU A 106 13.29 -1.83 -19.44
CA LEU A 106 14.58 -1.28 -19.88
C LEU A 106 14.49 -0.93 -21.38
N GLN A 107 14.18 0.32 -21.70
CA GLN A 107 14.56 0.98 -22.95
C GLN A 107 15.09 2.36 -22.63
#